data_AF-A0A367GTI2-F1
#
_entry.id   AF-A0A367GTI2-F1
#
_cell.length_a   1.000
_cell.length_b   1.000
_cell.length_c   1.000
_cell.angle_alpha   90.00
_cell.angle_beta   90.00
_cell.angle_gamma   90.00
#
_symmetry.space_group_name_H-M   'P 1'
#
loop_
_entity.id
_entity.type
_entity.pdbx_description
1 polymer ?
#
loop_
_entity_poly.entity_id
_entity_poly.type
_entity_poly.pdbx_seq_one_letter_code
_entity_poly.pdbx_strand_id
1 'polypeptide(L)'
;MKTIIWRSAILLTVFITLGSLTIVQNNDTTEFKDDFLSRINSVRQAGCKCGTQYMPPVAPLAWSDELERAAKNHASDMAARRYFNHTSKDGSTSYDRITRAGYTMKGYRSIAVGENIAFGQQSIAEVQNGWFKSPGHCKNLMNADFKEVGVAHDRTYWVQNFGGREEFTRQQKLMIKKGARLVERKGY
;
A
#
# COMPACT_ATOMS: atom_id res chain seq x y z
N MET A 1 17.31 87.69 -5.03
CA MET A 1 16.28 87.29 -6.02
C MET A 1 16.63 85.90 -6.54
N LYS A 2 15.87 84.87 -6.14
CA LYS A 2 15.65 83.56 -6.81
C LYS A 2 15.02 82.61 -5.79
N THR A 3 13.70 82.46 -5.88
CA THR A 3 12.90 81.45 -5.22
C THR A 3 13.09 80.10 -5.93
N ILE A 4 13.25 79.02 -5.17
CA ILE A 4 13.25 77.64 -5.70
C ILE A 4 12.10 76.89 -5.05
N ILE A 5 11.14 76.50 -5.89
CA ILE A 5 9.97 75.69 -5.55
C ILE A 5 10.38 74.22 -5.76
N TRP A 6 10.29 73.39 -4.72
CA TRP A 6 10.41 71.94 -4.87
C TRP A 6 9.02 71.29 -4.85
N ARG A 7 8.72 70.55 -5.92
CA ARG A 7 7.47 69.82 -6.11
C ARG A 7 7.50 68.49 -5.36
N SER A 8 6.39 68.17 -4.71
CA SER A 8 6.10 66.90 -4.04
C SER A 8 6.17 65.71 -5.00
N ALA A 9 6.82 64.63 -4.57
CA ALA A 9 6.70 63.31 -5.19
C ALA A 9 5.99 62.37 -4.20
N ILE A 10 4.81 61.88 -4.59
CA ILE A 10 4.05 60.86 -3.85
C ILE A 10 4.64 59.50 -4.23
N LEU A 11 5.28 58.81 -3.27
CA LEU A 11 5.68 57.41 -3.44
C LEU A 11 4.45 56.51 -3.24
N LEU A 12 4.03 55.84 -4.29
CA LEU A 12 3.04 54.76 -4.24
C LEU A 12 3.78 53.46 -3.89
N THR A 13 3.70 53.01 -2.63
CA THR A 13 4.21 51.70 -2.23
C THR A 13 3.23 50.61 -2.64
N VAL A 14 3.60 49.81 -3.64
CA VAL A 14 2.89 48.57 -4.00
C VAL A 14 3.30 47.49 -3.01
N PHE A 15 2.41 47.09 -2.10
CA PHE A 15 2.58 45.89 -1.29
C PHE A 15 2.25 44.67 -2.14
N ILE A 16 3.27 43.96 -2.62
CA ILE A 16 3.11 42.62 -3.18
C ILE A 16 3.07 41.66 -1.98
N THR A 17 1.88 41.21 -1.59
CA THR A 17 1.75 40.09 -0.66
C THR A 17 2.17 38.82 -1.39
N LEU A 18 3.39 38.34 -1.12
CA LEU A 18 3.79 36.98 -1.44
C LEU A 18 2.95 36.03 -0.57
N GLY A 19 1.84 35.53 -1.13
CA GLY A 19 1.14 34.39 -0.57
C GLY A 19 2.04 33.17 -0.64
N SER A 20 2.48 32.66 0.51
CA SER A 20 3.18 31.39 0.60
C SER A 20 2.27 30.27 0.10
N LEU A 21 2.60 29.70 -1.05
CA LEU A 21 1.97 28.48 -1.56
C LEU A 21 2.43 27.33 -0.64
N THR A 22 1.65 26.99 0.38
CA THR A 22 1.89 25.78 1.17
C THR A 22 1.58 24.56 0.29
N ILE A 23 2.61 23.80 -0.07
CA ILE A 23 2.48 22.47 -0.68
C ILE A 23 1.93 21.52 0.41
N VAL A 24 0.62 21.27 0.43
CA VAL A 24 -0.06 20.46 1.49
C VAL A 24 -0.26 18.99 1.12
N GLN A 25 0.05 18.55 -0.10
CA GLN A 25 -0.42 17.22 -0.56
C GLN A 25 0.43 16.00 -0.17
N ASN A 26 1.61 16.16 0.43
CA ASN A 26 2.49 15.01 0.73
C ASN A 26 2.30 14.41 2.13
N ASN A 27 1.78 15.17 3.11
CA ASN A 27 1.69 14.69 4.49
C ASN A 27 0.58 13.65 4.70
N ASP A 28 -0.57 13.84 4.08
CA ASP A 28 -1.78 13.02 4.30
C ASP A 28 -1.57 11.56 3.84
N THR A 29 -0.90 11.37 2.69
CA THR A 29 -0.57 10.03 2.19
C THR A 29 0.45 9.31 3.04
N THR A 30 1.44 10.03 3.58
CA THR A 30 2.46 9.45 4.46
C THR A 30 1.85 9.09 5.81
N GLU A 31 1.02 9.97 6.37
CA GLU A 31 0.29 9.71 7.62
C GLU A 31 -0.63 8.49 7.51
N PHE A 32 -1.36 8.34 6.41
CA PHE A 32 -2.18 7.16 6.15
C PHE A 32 -1.36 5.87 6.15
N LYS A 33 -0.24 5.85 5.42
CA LYS A 33 0.65 4.67 5.32
C LYS A 33 1.23 4.30 6.69
N ASP A 34 1.69 5.30 7.43
CA ASP A 34 2.32 5.10 8.74
C ASP A 34 1.31 4.63 9.79
N ASP A 35 0.11 5.22 9.88
CA ASP A 35 -0.94 4.76 10.80
C ASP A 35 -1.38 3.33 10.47
N PHE A 36 -1.58 3.03 9.18
CA PHE A 36 -1.99 1.71 8.75
C PHE A 36 -0.92 0.65 9.12
N LEU A 37 0.35 0.90 8.76
CA LEU A 37 1.46 -0.01 9.05
C LEU A 37 1.70 -0.17 10.55
N SER A 38 1.67 0.91 11.32
CA SER A 38 1.89 0.88 12.77
C SER A 38 0.92 -0.09 13.45
N ARG A 39 -0.37 0.02 13.14
CA ARG A 39 -1.42 -0.83 13.75
C ARG A 39 -1.29 -2.30 13.36
N ILE A 40 -1.17 -2.60 12.06
CA ILE A 40 -1.04 -4.00 11.61
C ILE A 40 0.25 -4.64 12.11
N ASN A 41 1.37 -3.91 12.08
CA ASN A 41 2.65 -4.44 12.51
C ASN A 41 2.74 -4.59 14.04
N SER A 42 2.02 -3.78 14.82
CA SER A 42 1.89 -4.01 16.27
C SER A 42 1.26 -5.39 16.54
N VAL A 43 0.21 -5.76 15.82
CA VAL A 43 -0.45 -7.06 16.00
C VAL A 43 0.42 -8.20 15.46
N ARG A 44 1.02 -8.02 14.27
CA ARG A 44 1.90 -9.02 13.67
C ARG A 44 3.08 -9.39 14.58
N GLN A 45 3.69 -8.39 15.24
CA GLN A 45 4.82 -8.62 16.14
C GLN A 45 4.38 -9.19 17.51
N ALA A 46 3.14 -8.96 17.94
CA ALA A 46 2.61 -9.54 19.17
C ALA A 46 2.09 -10.97 18.99
N GLY A 47 1.65 -11.33 17.78
CA GLY A 47 0.83 -12.53 17.56
C GLY A 47 -0.63 -12.29 17.99
N CYS A 48 -1.55 -13.12 17.50
CA CYS A 48 -2.96 -13.01 17.84
C CYS A 48 -3.72 -14.32 17.65
N LYS A 49 -4.99 -14.36 18.04
CA LYS A 49 -5.90 -15.46 17.68
C LYS A 49 -6.71 -15.06 16.44
N CYS A 50 -6.69 -15.90 15.42
CA CYS A 50 -7.55 -15.80 14.25
C CYS A 50 -8.67 -16.83 14.36
N GLY A 51 -9.79 -16.43 14.96
CA GLY A 51 -10.82 -17.37 15.42
C GLY A 51 -10.27 -18.24 16.57
N THR A 52 -10.28 -19.56 16.39
CA THR A 52 -9.74 -20.50 17.39
C THR A 52 -8.24 -20.74 17.26
N GLN A 53 -7.64 -20.38 16.12
CA GLN A 53 -6.24 -20.65 15.83
C GLN A 53 -5.34 -19.53 16.38
N TYR A 54 -4.34 -19.89 17.17
CA TYR A 54 -3.27 -18.96 17.53
C TYR A 54 -2.30 -18.81 16.35
N MET A 55 -2.00 -17.56 16.00
CA MET A 55 -0.99 -17.18 15.02
C MET A 55 0.20 -16.57 15.78
N PRO A 56 1.40 -17.15 15.68
CA PRO A 56 2.57 -16.63 16.37
C PRO A 56 3.01 -15.26 15.82
N PRO A 57 3.88 -14.53 16.54
CA PRO A 57 4.56 -13.36 16.00
C PRO A 57 5.20 -13.61 14.63
N VAL A 58 5.03 -12.67 13.72
CA VAL A 58 5.62 -12.68 12.38
C VAL A 58 6.26 -11.32 12.06
N ALA A 59 7.16 -11.30 11.08
CA ALA A 59 7.87 -10.09 10.68
C ALA A 59 6.90 -8.95 10.28
N PRO A 60 7.26 -7.69 10.54
CA PRO A 60 6.47 -6.55 10.08
C PRO A 60 6.42 -6.51 8.55
N LEU A 61 5.32 -5.98 8.03
CA LEU A 61 5.14 -5.69 6.61
C LEU A 61 5.76 -4.33 6.28
N ALA A 62 6.34 -4.22 5.08
CA ALA A 62 6.69 -2.96 4.45
C ALA A 62 5.58 -2.50 3.50
N TRP A 63 5.51 -1.20 3.20
CA TRP A 63 4.60 -0.70 2.18
C TRP A 63 5.13 -1.01 0.77
N SER A 64 4.25 -1.39 -0.16
CA SER A 64 4.56 -1.49 -1.60
C SER A 64 3.56 -0.65 -2.41
N ASP A 65 4.10 0.29 -3.19
CA ASP A 65 3.31 1.14 -4.07
C ASP A 65 2.69 0.36 -5.24
N GLU A 66 3.28 -0.78 -5.65
CA GLU A 66 2.66 -1.65 -6.65
C GLU A 66 1.41 -2.36 -6.10
N LEU A 67 1.47 -2.83 -4.86
CA LEU A 67 0.31 -3.45 -4.19
C LEU A 67 -0.79 -2.42 -3.91
N GLU A 68 -0.41 -1.19 -3.51
CA GLU A 68 -1.33 -0.07 -3.31
C GLU A 68 -2.04 0.28 -4.62
N ARG A 69 -1.30 0.37 -5.72
CA ARG A 69 -1.87 0.62 -7.05
C ARG A 69 -2.88 -0.46 -7.45
N ALA A 70 -2.56 -1.74 -7.21
CA ALA A 70 -3.51 -2.83 -7.44
C ALA A 70 -4.77 -2.70 -6.57
N ALA A 71 -4.59 -2.36 -5.29
CA ALA A 71 -5.69 -2.19 -4.33
C ALA A 71 -6.61 -1.03 -4.75
N LYS A 72 -6.03 0.11 -5.12
CA LYS A 72 -6.76 1.30 -5.57
C LYS A 72 -7.61 1.00 -6.80
N ASN A 73 -7.02 0.34 -7.79
CA ASN A 73 -7.72 -0.03 -9.02
C ASN A 73 -8.93 -0.94 -8.74
N HIS A 74 -8.79 -1.91 -7.83
CA HIS A 74 -9.90 -2.81 -7.49
C HIS A 74 -10.97 -2.14 -6.64
N ALA A 75 -10.59 -1.32 -5.68
CA ALA A 75 -11.52 -0.51 -4.88
C ALA A 75 -12.37 0.39 -5.79
N SER A 76 -11.74 1.08 -6.74
CA SER A 76 -12.44 1.93 -7.71
C SER A 76 -13.32 1.14 -8.69
N ASP A 77 -12.92 -0.05 -9.15
CA ASP A 77 -13.77 -0.90 -9.99
C ASP A 77 -15.02 -1.36 -9.23
N MET A 78 -14.85 -1.81 -7.97
CA MET A 78 -15.97 -2.18 -7.08
C MET A 78 -16.91 -1.01 -6.82
N ALA A 79 -16.37 0.18 -6.52
CA ALA A 79 -17.15 1.39 -6.28
C ALA A 79 -17.92 1.86 -7.52
N ALA A 80 -17.24 1.94 -8.67
CA ALA A 80 -17.83 2.41 -9.91
C ALA A 80 -18.95 1.48 -10.42
N ARG A 81 -18.77 0.16 -10.25
CA ARG A 81 -19.69 -0.86 -10.78
C ARG A 81 -20.56 -1.51 -9.72
N ARG A 82 -20.56 -0.93 -8.51
CA ARG A 82 -21.41 -1.26 -7.35
C ARG A 82 -21.46 -2.76 -7.06
N TYR A 83 -20.30 -3.37 -6.83
CA TYR A 83 -20.21 -4.79 -6.47
C TYR A 83 -19.13 -5.01 -5.41
N PHE A 84 -19.18 -6.14 -4.73
CA PHE A 84 -18.21 -6.51 -3.69
C PHE A 84 -17.77 -7.96 -3.90
N ASN A 85 -16.59 -8.15 -4.49
CA ASN A 85 -16.05 -9.47 -4.79
C ASN A 85 -14.52 -9.42 -4.97
N HIS A 86 -13.83 -10.51 -4.64
CA HIS A 86 -12.40 -10.69 -4.93
C HIS A 86 -12.10 -10.79 -6.43
N THR A 87 -12.98 -11.40 -7.20
CA THR A 87 -12.87 -11.50 -8.65
C THR A 87 -13.56 -10.30 -9.29
N SER A 88 -12.84 -9.59 -10.14
CA SER A 88 -13.38 -8.47 -10.89
C SER A 88 -14.39 -8.97 -11.93
N LYS A 89 -15.31 -8.09 -12.35
CA LYS A 89 -16.34 -8.47 -13.34
C LYS A 89 -15.79 -8.80 -14.74
N ASP A 90 -14.53 -8.46 -15.02
CA ASP A 90 -13.80 -8.89 -16.22
C ASP A 90 -13.16 -10.29 -16.07
N GLY A 91 -13.38 -10.96 -14.92
CA GLY A 91 -12.82 -12.26 -14.58
C GLY A 91 -11.45 -12.19 -13.91
N SER A 92 -10.83 -11.01 -13.79
CA SER A 92 -9.49 -10.92 -13.21
C SER A 92 -9.47 -11.17 -11.70
N THR A 93 -8.49 -11.96 -11.28
CA THR A 93 -8.21 -12.30 -9.88
C THR A 93 -7.31 -11.24 -9.22
N SER A 94 -7.14 -11.32 -7.89
CA SER A 94 -6.17 -10.48 -7.18
C SER A 94 -4.75 -10.65 -7.72
N TYR A 95 -4.33 -11.88 -8.05
CA TYR A 95 -3.04 -12.16 -8.66
C TYR A 95 -2.86 -11.43 -9.99
N ASP A 96 -3.89 -11.46 -10.86
CA ASP A 96 -3.83 -10.79 -12.17
C ASP A 96 -3.72 -9.28 -12.00
N ARG A 97 -4.48 -8.69 -11.07
CA ARG A 97 -4.44 -7.25 -10.77
C ARG A 97 -3.10 -6.83 -10.18
N ILE A 98 -2.56 -7.60 -9.24
CA ILE A 98 -1.24 -7.37 -8.61
C ILE A 98 -0.12 -7.46 -9.65
N THR A 99 -0.18 -8.46 -10.53
CA THR A 99 0.78 -8.63 -11.63
C THR A 99 0.70 -7.47 -12.62
N ARG A 100 -0.50 -7.05 -13.03
CA ARG A 100 -0.71 -5.88 -13.91
C ARG A 100 -0.22 -4.57 -13.29
N ALA A 101 -0.25 -4.45 -11.96
CA ALA A 101 0.29 -3.29 -11.25
C ALA A 101 1.83 -3.27 -11.17
N GLY A 102 2.51 -4.32 -11.67
CA GLY A 102 3.97 -4.41 -11.73
C GLY A 102 4.58 -5.29 -10.63
N TYR A 103 3.77 -5.85 -9.73
CA TYR A 103 4.28 -6.72 -8.68
C TYR A 103 4.46 -8.15 -9.22
N THR A 104 5.68 -8.45 -9.71
CA THR A 104 5.97 -9.68 -10.45
C THR A 104 7.07 -10.52 -9.80
N MET A 105 7.21 -11.77 -10.25
CA MET A 105 8.29 -12.68 -9.83
C MET A 105 9.64 -12.36 -10.49
N LYS A 106 9.75 -11.32 -11.33
CA LYS A 106 10.97 -11.03 -12.09
C LYS A 106 12.13 -10.71 -11.14
N GLY A 107 13.17 -11.55 -11.17
CA GLY A 107 14.34 -11.40 -10.30
C GLY A 107 14.22 -12.09 -8.94
N TYR A 108 13.09 -12.75 -8.67
CA TYR A 108 12.80 -13.44 -7.43
C TYR A 108 12.64 -14.94 -7.65
N ARG A 109 12.90 -15.70 -6.59
CA ARG A 109 12.78 -17.16 -6.56
C ARG A 109 11.32 -17.59 -6.50
N SER A 110 10.54 -16.92 -5.67
CA SER A 110 9.14 -17.23 -5.43
C SER A 110 8.35 -15.94 -5.17
N ILE A 111 7.04 -16.03 -5.34
CA ILE A 111 6.10 -14.96 -5.05
C ILE A 111 4.87 -15.54 -4.33
N ALA A 112 4.48 -14.91 -3.23
CA ALA A 112 3.21 -15.10 -2.54
C ALA A 112 2.37 -13.83 -2.67
N VAL A 113 1.06 -13.96 -2.90
CA VAL A 113 0.12 -12.84 -2.92
C VAL A 113 -1.15 -13.18 -2.15
N GLY A 114 -1.83 -12.18 -1.64
CA GLY A 114 -3.12 -12.33 -0.95
C GLY A 114 -3.94 -11.05 -1.00
N GLU A 115 -5.23 -11.15 -0.68
CA GLU A 115 -6.14 -10.00 -0.67
C GLU A 115 -7.12 -10.11 0.50
N ASN A 116 -7.33 -8.99 1.19
CA ASN A 116 -8.49 -8.76 2.04
C ASN A 116 -9.31 -7.62 1.43
N ILE A 117 -10.64 -7.76 1.44
CA ILE A 117 -11.57 -6.69 1.05
C ILE A 117 -12.55 -6.41 2.19
N ALA A 118 -13.04 -5.17 2.26
CA ALA A 118 -14.09 -4.80 3.20
C ALA A 118 -15.01 -3.72 2.62
N PHE A 119 -16.21 -3.63 3.16
CA PHE A 119 -17.21 -2.67 2.73
C PHE A 119 -17.95 -2.07 3.93
N GLY A 120 -18.03 -0.74 3.97
CA GLY A 120 -18.83 0.02 4.94
C GLY A 120 -18.06 0.66 6.09
N GLN A 121 -16.81 0.28 6.31
CA GLN A 121 -15.95 0.86 7.35
C GLN A 121 -15.51 2.28 6.97
N GLN A 122 -15.46 3.17 7.95
CA GLN A 122 -15.19 4.60 7.76
C GLN A 122 -13.79 5.03 8.20
N SER A 123 -13.02 4.12 8.81
CA SER A 123 -11.67 4.41 9.29
C SER A 123 -10.74 3.21 9.20
N ILE A 124 -9.43 3.47 9.26
CA ILE A 124 -8.37 2.45 9.36
C ILE A 124 -8.63 1.52 10.56
N ALA A 125 -8.98 2.10 11.71
CA ALA A 125 -9.25 1.34 12.92
C ALA A 125 -10.44 0.38 12.74
N GLU A 126 -11.53 0.85 12.13
CA GLU A 126 -12.70 0.00 11.88
C GLU A 126 -12.39 -1.14 10.91
N VAL A 127 -11.70 -0.87 9.80
CA VAL A 127 -11.42 -1.89 8.79
C VAL A 127 -10.45 -2.96 9.30
N GLN A 128 -9.39 -2.55 10.01
CA GLN A 128 -8.45 -3.50 10.59
C GLN A 128 -9.09 -4.34 11.70
N ASN A 129 -9.88 -3.72 12.58
CA ASN A 129 -10.64 -4.47 13.59
C ASN A 129 -11.60 -5.48 12.94
N GLY A 130 -12.26 -5.10 11.85
CA GLY A 130 -13.12 -6.00 11.07
C GLY A 130 -12.35 -7.18 10.49
N TRP A 131 -11.18 -6.94 9.90
CA TRP A 131 -10.34 -8.01 9.36
C TRP A 131 -9.78 -8.93 10.45
N PHE A 132 -9.31 -8.42 11.59
CA PHE A 132 -8.83 -9.28 12.68
C PHE A 132 -9.94 -10.12 13.33
N LYS A 133 -11.19 -9.65 13.33
CA LYS A 133 -12.35 -10.42 13.80
C LYS A 133 -12.79 -11.53 12.83
N SER A 134 -12.42 -11.43 11.55
CA SER A 134 -12.69 -12.48 10.56
C SER A 134 -11.54 -13.48 10.52
N PRO A 135 -11.75 -14.78 10.83
CA PRO A 135 -10.67 -15.76 10.86
C PRO A 135 -9.89 -15.86 9.54
N GLY A 136 -10.57 -15.75 8.38
CA GLY A 136 -9.92 -15.78 7.08
C GLY A 136 -9.04 -14.56 6.82
N HIS A 137 -9.57 -13.36 7.06
CA HIS A 137 -8.81 -12.12 6.86
C HIS A 137 -7.66 -11.98 7.87
N CYS A 138 -7.89 -12.40 9.11
CA CYS A 138 -6.86 -12.46 10.15
C CYS A 138 -5.71 -13.39 9.76
N LYS A 139 -6.00 -14.56 9.17
CA LYS A 139 -4.96 -15.47 8.67
C LYS A 139 -4.12 -14.83 7.56
N ASN A 140 -4.72 -14.05 6.66
CA ASN A 140 -3.95 -13.27 5.69
C ASN A 140 -3.07 -12.21 6.39
N LEU A 141 -3.63 -11.44 7.33
CA LEU A 141 -2.91 -10.44 8.11
C LEU A 141 -1.71 -11.01 8.87
N MET A 142 -1.78 -12.28 9.27
CA MET A 142 -0.74 -12.98 10.05
C MET A 142 0.07 -13.98 9.22
N ASN A 143 -0.09 -14.04 7.90
CA ASN A 143 0.69 -14.94 7.06
C ASN A 143 2.16 -14.49 7.03
N ALA A 144 3.06 -15.41 7.41
CA ALA A 144 4.50 -15.18 7.48
C ALA A 144 5.16 -15.08 6.10
N ASP A 145 4.52 -15.61 5.05
CA ASP A 145 5.02 -15.53 3.67
C ASP A 145 4.91 -14.10 3.11
N PHE A 146 3.98 -13.29 3.64
CA PHE A 146 3.86 -11.89 3.25
C PHE A 146 4.89 -11.02 3.95
N LYS A 147 5.53 -10.15 3.15
CA LYS A 147 6.57 -9.19 3.54
C LYS A 147 6.19 -7.75 3.23
N GLU A 148 5.25 -7.56 2.30
CA GLU A 148 4.82 -6.28 1.77
C GLU A 148 3.30 -6.19 1.79
N VAL A 149 2.78 -4.97 1.90
CA VAL A 149 1.35 -4.66 1.85
C VAL A 149 1.11 -3.37 1.09
N GLY A 150 -0.03 -3.29 0.41
CA GLY A 150 -0.56 -2.03 -0.11
C GLY A 150 -2.06 -1.98 0.10
N VAL A 151 -2.55 -0.83 0.57
CA VAL A 151 -3.95 -0.65 0.94
C VAL A 151 -4.49 0.62 0.31
N ALA A 152 -5.70 0.55 -0.19
CA ALA A 152 -6.43 1.70 -0.69
C ALA A 152 -7.93 1.53 -0.45
N HIS A 153 -8.66 2.63 -0.52
CA HIS A 153 -10.11 2.61 -0.52
C HIS A 153 -10.69 3.62 -1.51
N ASP A 154 -11.89 3.33 -1.99
CA ASP A 154 -12.72 4.25 -2.77
C ASP A 154 -14.13 4.25 -2.15
N ARG A 155 -14.55 5.42 -1.65
CA ARG A 155 -15.72 5.54 -0.75
C ARG A 155 -15.55 4.58 0.43
N THR A 156 -16.48 3.64 0.59
CA THR A 156 -16.50 2.62 1.64
C THR A 156 -15.96 1.27 1.19
N TYR A 157 -15.39 1.15 -0.02
CA TYR A 157 -14.78 -0.08 -0.53
C TYR A 157 -13.28 -0.09 -0.21
N TRP A 158 -12.86 -1.02 0.65
CA TRP A 158 -11.46 -1.19 1.05
C TRP A 158 -10.84 -2.42 0.41
N VAL A 159 -9.60 -2.28 -0.05
CA VAL A 159 -8.79 -3.39 -0.56
C VAL A 159 -7.41 -3.33 0.09
N GLN A 160 -6.96 -4.47 0.60
CA GLN A 160 -5.62 -4.69 1.12
C GLN A 160 -4.99 -5.85 0.37
N ASN A 161 -3.95 -5.56 -0.40
CA ASN A 161 -3.18 -6.57 -1.11
C ASN A 161 -1.88 -6.85 -0.37
N PHE A 162 -1.53 -8.12 -0.28
CA PHE A 162 -0.29 -8.59 0.30
C PHE A 162 0.64 -9.14 -0.76
N GLY A 163 1.94 -9.03 -0.50
CA GLY A 163 2.98 -9.59 -1.31
C GLY A 163 4.10 -10.17 -0.46
N GLY A 164 4.71 -11.25 -0.95
CA GLY A 164 5.98 -11.76 -0.43
C GLY A 164 6.82 -12.20 -1.60
N ARG A 165 7.93 -11.51 -1.87
CA ARG A 165 8.90 -11.96 -2.87
C ARG A 165 10.11 -12.53 -2.17
N GLU A 166 10.52 -13.72 -2.57
CA GLU A 166 11.71 -14.34 -2.01
C GLU A 166 12.91 -14.15 -2.93
N GLU A 167 13.98 -13.61 -2.37
CA GLU A 167 15.23 -13.38 -3.09
C GLU A 167 15.95 -14.69 -3.40
N PHE A 168 16.60 -14.75 -4.57
CA PHE A 168 17.61 -15.77 -4.81
C PHE A 168 18.77 -15.61 -3.82
N THR A 169 19.32 -16.72 -3.33
CA THR A 169 20.56 -16.68 -2.54
C THR A 169 21.70 -16.09 -3.35
N ARG A 170 22.75 -15.58 -2.69
CA ARG A 170 23.94 -15.06 -3.38
C ARG A 170 24.54 -16.10 -4.34
N GLN A 171 24.58 -17.36 -3.94
CA GLN A 171 25.07 -18.45 -4.78
C GLN A 171 24.15 -18.66 -6.00
N GLN A 172 22.83 -18.67 -5.81
CA GLN A 172 21.87 -18.77 -6.91
C GLN A 172 22.00 -17.59 -7.89
N LYS A 173 22.13 -16.37 -7.39
CA LYS A 173 22.38 -15.17 -8.23
C LYS A 173 23.68 -15.31 -9.04
N LEU A 174 24.75 -15.82 -8.43
CA LEU A 174 26.02 -16.08 -9.12
C LEU A 174 25.87 -17.16 -10.20
N MET A 175 25.10 -18.22 -9.95
CA MET A 175 24.82 -19.27 -10.93
C MET A 175 24.00 -18.74 -12.10
N ILE A 176 22.94 -17.97 -11.85
CA ILE A 176 22.12 -17.31 -12.88
C ILE A 176 22.98 -16.38 -13.75
N LYS A 177 23.86 -15.57 -13.12
CA LYS A 177 24.77 -14.68 -13.84
C LYS A 177 25.74 -15.43 -14.77
N LYS A 178 26.08 -16.68 -14.43
CA LYS A 178 26.90 -17.58 -15.25
C LYS A 178 26.10 -18.35 -16.31
N GLY A 179 24.81 -18.07 -16.46
CA GLY A 179 23.93 -18.70 -17.47
C GLY A 179 23.21 -19.96 -16.99
N ALA A 180 23.27 -20.31 -15.70
CA ALA A 180 22.55 -21.47 -15.18
C ALA A 180 21.03 -21.22 -15.16
N ARG A 181 20.25 -22.19 -15.63
CA ARG A 181 18.81 -22.26 -15.37
C ARG A 181 18.58 -23.03 -14.08
N LEU A 182 18.06 -22.35 -13.06
CA LEU A 182 17.68 -23.00 -11.80
C LEU A 182 16.31 -23.66 -12.01
N VAL A 183 16.26 -24.98 -11.94
CA VAL A 183 15.00 -25.74 -11.91
C VAL A 183 14.75 -26.12 -10.46
N GLU A 184 13.60 -25.73 -9.89
CA GLU A 184 13.18 -26.26 -8.60
C GLU A 184 12.93 -27.77 -8.76
N ARG A 185 13.75 -28.59 -8.10
CA ARG A 185 13.36 -29.99 -7.85
C ARG A 185 12.20 -29.94 -6.86
N LYS A 186 10.97 -30.09 -7.34
CA LYS A 186 9.86 -30.48 -6.46
C LYS A 186 10.25 -31.81 -5.82
N GLY A 187 10.55 -31.80 -4.53
CA GLY A 187 10.78 -33.01 -3.75
C GLY A 187 9.54 -33.90 -3.82
N TYR A 188 9.76 -35.20 -4.02
CA TYR A 188 8.75 -36.25 -3.95
C TYR A 188 8.20 -36.37 -2.52
#